data_AF-A0A388RRB8-F1
#
_entry.id   AF-A0A388RRB8-F1
#
_cell.length_a   1.000
_cell.length_b   1.000
_cell.length_c   1.000
_cell.angle_alpha   90.00
_cell.angle_beta   90.00
_cell.angle_gamma   90.00
#
_symmetry.space_group_name_H-M   'P 1'
#
loop_
_entity.id
_entity.type
_entity.pdbx_description
1 polymer ?
#
loop_
_entity_poly.entity_id
_entity_poly.type
_entity_poly.pdbx_seq_one_letter_code
_entity_poly.pdbx_strand_id
1 'polypeptide(L)'
;MRPAYQGLIQQIDDRLGLLWDQLERLGRWQDTLIVFTADHGDFLGDHWLGEKEQFYDTVQNVPLIVYDPSPEADVTRGSAQQSMVSAVDVVPTVLDALGLPPADHRIEGRSLLDLTRARNAGNWRDFVVSELDYAYRGARVALGRHPGECRAWMVRDARWKYVH
;
A
#
# COMPACT_ATOMS: atom_id res chain seq x y z
N MET A 1 -10.24 -15.89 -16.84
CA MET A 1 -9.77 -14.65 -16.18
C MET A 1 -8.49 -14.88 -15.38
N ARG A 2 -8.48 -15.71 -14.34
CA ARG A 2 -7.29 -15.91 -13.46
C ARG A 2 -5.97 -16.25 -14.17
N PRO A 3 -5.90 -17.14 -15.19
CA PRO A 3 -4.64 -17.40 -15.89
C PRO A 3 -4.07 -16.20 -16.66
N ALA A 4 -4.93 -15.40 -17.28
CA ALA A 4 -4.49 -14.18 -17.97
C ALA A 4 -4.01 -13.11 -16.98
N TYR A 5 -4.69 -12.97 -15.83
CA TYR A 5 -4.26 -12.09 -14.75
C TYR A 5 -2.87 -12.48 -14.21
N GLN A 6 -2.64 -13.78 -13.98
CA GLN A 6 -1.32 -14.31 -13.60
C GLN A 6 -0.26 -14.08 -14.69
N GLY A 7 -0.63 -14.24 -15.96
CA GLY A 7 0.27 -13.93 -17.08
C GLY A 7 0.68 -12.45 -17.14
N LEU A 8 -0.22 -11.53 -16.78
CA LEU A 8 0.11 -10.10 -16.66
C LEU A 8 1.02 -9.82 -15.47
N ILE A 9 0.82 -10.51 -14.34
CA ILE A 9 1.75 -10.43 -13.20
C ILE A 9 3.16 -10.89 -13.61
N GLN A 10 3.27 -12.03 -14.29
CA GLN A 10 4.56 -12.53 -14.79
C GLN A 10 5.21 -11.51 -15.75
N GLN A 11 4.41 -10.91 -16.64
CA GLN A 11 4.94 -9.88 -17.53
C GLN A 11 5.49 -8.68 -16.76
N ILE A 12 4.81 -8.22 -15.69
CA ILE A 12 5.31 -7.12 -14.85
C ILE A 12 6.62 -7.52 -14.19
N ASP A 13 6.71 -8.73 -13.63
CA ASP A 13 7.92 -9.26 -13.00
C ASP A 13 9.11 -9.29 -13.97
N ASP A 14 8.92 -9.81 -15.18
CA ASP A 14 9.94 -9.82 -16.24
C ASP A 14 10.42 -8.39 -16.59
N ARG A 15 9.50 -7.40 -16.59
CA ARG A 15 9.85 -5.99 -16.86
C ARG A 15 10.59 -5.35 -15.69
N LEU A 16 10.26 -5.71 -14.46
CA LEU A 16 11.00 -5.28 -13.28
C LEU A 16 12.43 -5.82 -13.32
N GLY A 17 12.64 -7.08 -13.70
CA GLY A 17 13.98 -7.65 -13.92
C GLY A 17 14.85 -6.79 -14.85
N LEU A 18 14.30 -6.39 -16.00
CA LEU A 18 14.99 -5.49 -16.94
C LEU A 18 15.28 -4.10 -16.35
N LEU A 19 14.39 -3.58 -15.50
CA LEU A 19 14.60 -2.31 -14.81
C LEU A 19 15.74 -2.42 -13.79
N TRP A 20 15.81 -3.51 -13.04
CA TRP A 20 16.88 -3.76 -12.06
C TRP A 20 18.24 -3.84 -12.75
N ASP A 21 18.35 -4.63 -13.83
CA ASP A 21 19.58 -4.73 -14.65
C ASP A 21 20.03 -3.35 -15.16
N GLN A 22 19.08 -2.50 -15.56
CA GLN A 22 19.39 -1.15 -16.01
C GLN A 22 19.86 -0.24 -14.88
N LEU A 23 19.26 -0.32 -13.68
CA LEU A 23 19.72 0.43 -12.51
C LEU A 23 21.15 0.02 -12.12
N GLU A 24 21.47 -1.27 -12.15
CA GLU A 24 22.83 -1.78 -11.90
C GLU A 24 23.82 -1.25 -12.94
N ARG A 25 23.50 -1.39 -14.23
CA ARG A 25 24.35 -0.91 -15.33
C ARG A 25 24.64 0.59 -15.29
N LEU A 26 23.68 1.37 -14.82
CA LEU A 26 23.82 2.83 -14.65
C LEU A 26 24.52 3.21 -13.34
N GLY A 27 24.85 2.25 -12.47
CA GLY A 27 25.42 2.51 -11.14
C GLY A 27 24.45 3.22 -10.19
N ARG A 28 23.14 3.08 -10.42
CA ARG A 28 22.08 3.77 -9.65
C ARG A 28 21.48 2.91 -8.54
N TRP A 29 21.80 1.63 -8.49
CA TRP A 29 21.26 0.70 -7.49
C TRP A 29 21.47 1.16 -6.03
N GLN A 30 22.65 1.71 -5.73
CA GLN A 30 23.03 2.15 -4.38
C GLN A 30 22.56 3.58 -4.03
N ASP A 31 21.79 4.21 -4.92
CA ASP A 31 21.33 5.61 -4.80
C ASP A 31 19.84 5.74 -5.20
N THR A 32 19.11 4.63 -5.20
CA THR A 32 17.69 4.59 -5.59
C THR A 32 16.85 3.95 -4.49
N LEU A 33 15.98 4.74 -3.87
CA LEU A 33 14.86 4.20 -3.07
C LEU A 33 13.85 3.58 -4.03
N ILE A 34 13.48 2.32 -3.77
CA ILE A 34 12.45 1.62 -4.54
C ILE A 34 11.27 1.33 -3.62
N VAL A 35 10.08 1.77 -4.03
CA VAL A 35 8.80 1.41 -3.39
C VAL A 35 7.94 0.73 -4.45
N PHE A 36 7.74 -0.57 -4.30
CA PHE A 36 6.85 -1.36 -5.15
C PHE A 36 5.53 -1.59 -4.41
N THR A 37 4.41 -1.24 -5.03
CA THR A 37 3.08 -1.37 -4.41
C THR A 37 1.97 -1.48 -5.47
N ALA A 38 0.74 -1.68 -5.02
CA ALA A 38 -0.48 -1.52 -5.81
C ALA A 38 -1.42 -0.51 -5.14
N ASP A 39 -2.38 0.01 -5.90
CA ASP A 39 -3.44 0.89 -5.40
C ASP A 39 -4.58 0.10 -4.73
N HIS A 40 -4.92 -1.06 -5.29
CA HIS A 40 -5.87 -2.02 -4.73
C HIS A 40 -5.64 -3.43 -5.31
N GLY A 41 -6.29 -4.43 -4.71
CA GLY A 41 -6.40 -5.79 -5.26
C GLY A 41 -7.65 -6.00 -6.13
N ASP A 42 -8.00 -7.26 -6.41
CA ASP A 42 -9.16 -7.63 -7.23
C ASP A 42 -9.80 -8.90 -6.65
N PHE A 43 -11.13 -8.94 -6.55
CA PHE A 43 -11.83 -10.11 -6.04
C PHE A 43 -11.61 -11.36 -6.87
N LEU A 44 -11.52 -11.26 -8.20
CA LEU A 44 -11.37 -12.39 -9.11
C LEU A 44 -12.38 -13.55 -8.87
N GLY A 45 -13.57 -13.26 -8.33
CA GLY A 45 -14.60 -14.23 -7.95
C GLY A 45 -14.67 -14.56 -6.45
N ASP A 46 -13.69 -14.13 -5.65
CA ASP A 46 -13.72 -14.28 -4.20
C ASP A 46 -14.92 -13.49 -3.62
N HIS A 47 -15.52 -14.01 -2.55
CA HIS A 47 -16.73 -13.47 -1.94
C HIS A 47 -17.94 -13.35 -2.91
N TRP A 48 -17.93 -14.06 -4.03
CA TRP A 48 -18.93 -13.95 -5.11
C TRP A 48 -18.93 -12.58 -5.80
N LEU A 49 -17.84 -11.83 -5.66
CA LEU A 49 -17.67 -10.50 -6.22
C LEU A 49 -16.64 -10.51 -7.35
N GLY A 50 -16.75 -9.52 -8.23
CA GLY A 50 -15.72 -9.18 -9.20
C GLY A 50 -15.28 -7.73 -9.01
N GLU A 51 -14.31 -7.30 -9.80
CA GLU A 51 -13.72 -5.96 -9.73
C GLU A 51 -13.05 -5.72 -8.36
N LYS A 52 -12.96 -4.44 -8.00
CA LYS A 52 -12.42 -3.88 -6.79
C LYS A 52 -13.51 -2.99 -6.21
N GLU A 53 -13.63 -2.99 -4.90
CA GLU A 53 -14.41 -2.09 -4.05
C GLU A 53 -14.65 -2.85 -2.73
N GLN A 54 -15.19 -2.17 -1.71
CA GLN A 54 -15.41 -2.75 -0.37
C GLN A 54 -14.10 -3.09 0.38
N PHE A 55 -14.28 -3.55 1.63
CA PHE A 55 -13.22 -3.61 2.62
C PHE A 55 -12.62 -5.00 2.84
N TYR A 56 -12.77 -5.92 1.89
CA TYR A 56 -12.17 -7.25 1.99
C TYR A 56 -10.65 -7.21 1.78
N ASP A 57 -9.93 -8.13 2.43
CA ASP A 57 -8.46 -8.17 2.33
C ASP A 57 -8.00 -8.42 0.89
N THR A 58 -8.78 -9.14 0.08
CA THR A 58 -8.50 -9.35 -1.35
C THR A 58 -8.35 -8.04 -2.14
N VAL A 59 -8.98 -6.96 -1.69
CA VAL A 59 -8.91 -5.63 -2.32
C VAL A 59 -8.02 -4.67 -1.53
N GLN A 60 -8.10 -4.69 -0.20
CA GLN A 60 -7.46 -3.69 0.66
C GLN A 60 -6.01 -4.04 1.06
N ASN A 61 -5.64 -5.33 1.07
CA ASN A 61 -4.30 -5.76 1.48
C ASN A 61 -3.39 -5.90 0.26
N VAL A 62 -2.77 -4.79 -0.14
CA VAL A 62 -1.90 -4.69 -1.32
C VAL A 62 -0.45 -5.10 -1.00
N PRO A 63 0.31 -5.61 -1.98
CA PRO A 63 1.75 -5.81 -1.80
C PRO A 63 2.43 -4.47 -1.53
N LEU A 64 3.41 -4.45 -0.63
CA LEU A 64 4.28 -3.30 -0.38
C LEU A 64 5.69 -3.79 -0.10
N ILE A 65 6.63 -3.47 -0.99
CA ILE A 65 8.05 -3.77 -0.83
C ILE A 65 8.81 -2.45 -0.89
N VAL A 66 9.64 -2.22 0.14
CA VAL A 66 10.52 -1.04 0.20
C VAL A 66 11.96 -1.51 0.23
N TYR A 67 12.74 -1.11 -0.78
CA TYR A 67 14.19 -1.23 -0.78
C TYR A 67 14.79 0.15 -0.52
N ASP A 68 15.34 0.32 0.68
CA ASP A 68 16.12 1.49 1.07
C ASP A 68 17.61 1.22 0.76
N PRO A 69 18.26 2.03 -0.11
CA PRO A 69 19.66 1.82 -0.46
C PRO A 69 20.63 2.22 0.66
N SER A 70 20.16 2.90 1.71
CA SER A 70 21.01 3.32 2.83
C SER A 70 21.59 2.10 3.58
N PRO A 71 22.87 2.14 4.00
CA PRO A 71 23.44 1.14 4.90
C PRO A 71 22.70 1.02 6.24
N GLU A 72 21.99 2.07 6.69
CA GLU A 72 21.15 2.00 7.89
C GLU A 72 20.05 0.92 7.77
N ALA A 73 19.62 0.59 6.55
CA ALA A 73 18.59 -0.41 6.32
C ALA A 73 19.12 -1.85 6.26
N ASP A 74 20.45 -2.05 6.30
CA ASP A 74 21.06 -3.40 6.23
C ASP A 74 20.55 -4.33 7.33
N VAL A 75 20.19 -3.77 8.50
CA VAL A 75 19.66 -4.51 9.65
C VAL A 75 18.29 -5.16 9.39
N THR A 76 17.51 -4.69 8.41
CA THR A 76 16.19 -5.25 8.10
C THR A 76 16.07 -5.87 6.72
N ARG A 77 17.14 -5.90 5.91
CA ARG A 77 17.10 -6.49 4.57
C ARG A 77 16.67 -7.96 4.63
N GLY A 78 15.75 -8.33 3.73
CA GLY A 78 15.18 -9.68 3.68
C GLY A 78 14.18 -10.01 4.78
N SER A 79 13.83 -9.05 5.64
CA SER A 79 12.79 -9.23 6.65
C SER A 79 11.39 -8.94 6.09
N ALA A 80 10.37 -9.49 6.75
CA ALA A 80 8.97 -9.18 6.51
C ALA A 80 8.35 -8.56 7.76
N GLN A 81 7.87 -7.31 7.64
CA GLN A 81 7.24 -6.58 8.75
C GLN A 81 5.76 -6.94 8.87
N GLN A 82 5.27 -7.07 10.11
CA GLN A 82 3.84 -7.29 10.42
C GLN A 82 3.14 -6.00 10.88
N SER A 83 3.85 -4.87 10.87
CA SER A 83 3.34 -3.57 11.27
C SER A 83 2.20 -3.10 10.36
N MET A 84 1.21 -2.41 10.94
CA MET A 84 0.10 -1.84 10.19
C MET A 84 0.54 -0.65 9.33
N VAL A 85 0.58 -0.83 8.02
CA VAL A 85 0.99 0.20 7.04
C VAL A 85 -0.16 0.62 6.14
N SER A 86 -0.09 1.83 5.60
CA SER A 86 -1.09 2.37 4.67
C SER A 86 -0.42 3.02 3.47
N ALA A 87 -1.12 3.08 2.33
CA ALA A 87 -0.63 3.73 1.12
C ALA A 87 -0.25 5.22 1.36
N VAL A 88 -0.88 5.88 2.33
CA VAL A 88 -0.54 7.27 2.71
C VAL A 88 0.86 7.42 3.31
N ASP A 89 1.51 6.31 3.70
CA ASP A 89 2.88 6.29 4.23
C ASP A 89 3.94 6.52 3.14
N VAL A 90 3.59 6.35 1.86
CA VAL A 90 4.54 6.51 0.76
C VAL A 90 5.04 7.94 0.65
N VAL A 91 4.16 8.94 0.76
CA VAL A 91 4.55 10.35 0.64
C VAL A 91 5.55 10.78 1.72
N PRO A 92 5.31 10.57 3.03
CA PRO A 92 6.29 10.92 4.05
C PRO A 92 7.59 10.10 3.93
N THR A 93 7.53 8.87 3.44
CA THR A 93 8.73 8.06 3.14
C THR A 93 9.60 8.72 2.07
N VAL A 94 9.00 9.22 0.99
CA VAL A 94 9.73 9.91 -0.08
C VAL A 94 10.31 11.24 0.41
N LEU A 95 9.56 12.01 1.21
CA LEU A 95 10.06 13.26 1.79
C LEU A 95 11.27 13.01 2.71
N ASP A 96 11.18 12.01 3.59
CA ASP A 96 12.26 11.60 4.50
C ASP A 96 13.50 11.12 3.71
N ALA A 97 13.31 10.30 2.67
CA ALA A 97 14.40 9.84 1.81
C ALA A 97 15.13 10.98 1.09
N LEU A 98 14.40 12.04 0.73
CA LEU A 98 14.97 13.23 0.11
C LEU A 98 15.56 14.23 1.12
N GLY A 99 15.48 13.94 2.43
CA GLY A 99 15.91 14.86 3.48
C GLY A 99 15.07 16.14 3.55
N LEU A 100 13.83 16.11 3.05
CA LEU A 100 12.92 17.23 3.06
C LEU A 100 12.19 17.34 4.42
N PRO A 101 11.82 18.56 4.85
CA PRO A 101 11.07 18.73 6.08
C PRO A 101 9.75 17.94 6.08
N PRO A 102 9.38 17.34 7.22
CA PRO A 102 8.11 16.66 7.34
C PRO A 102 6.96 17.66 7.20
N ALA A 103 5.87 17.24 6.54
CA ALA A 103 4.67 18.05 6.36
C ALA A 103 3.50 17.53 7.22
N ASP A 104 3.79 17.22 8.49
CA ASP A 104 2.87 16.55 9.44
C ASP A 104 1.54 17.30 9.68
N HIS A 105 1.52 18.59 9.37
CA HIS A 105 0.30 19.42 9.42
C HIS A 105 -0.66 19.18 8.23
N ARG A 106 -0.26 18.35 7.25
CA ARG A 106 -1.01 18.01 6.03
C ARG A 106 -0.99 16.52 5.70
N ILE A 107 0.07 15.82 6.08
CA ILE A 107 0.31 14.42 5.78
C ILE A 107 0.08 13.62 7.05
N GLU A 108 -0.79 12.61 6.97
CA GLU A 108 -1.20 11.78 8.11
C GLU A 108 -0.50 10.40 8.13
N GLY A 109 0.29 10.10 7.09
CA GLY A 109 1.14 8.91 7.04
C GLY A 109 2.37 9.02 7.95
N ARG A 110 3.12 7.93 8.04
CA ARG A 110 4.41 7.86 8.74
C ARG A 110 5.48 7.31 7.79
N SER A 111 6.70 7.82 7.86
CA SER A 111 7.80 7.33 7.01
C SER A 111 8.05 5.85 7.27
N LEU A 112 8.05 5.04 6.21
CA LEU A 112 8.40 3.62 6.26
C LEU A 112 9.90 3.43 6.49
N LEU A 113 10.73 4.48 6.34
CA LEU A 113 12.17 4.39 6.63
C LEU A 113 12.43 4.08 8.10
N ASP A 114 11.51 4.44 8.99
CA ASP A 114 11.62 4.06 10.41
C ASP A 114 11.47 2.56 10.60
N LEU A 115 10.70 1.87 9.74
CA LEU A 115 10.62 0.41 9.73
C LEU A 115 11.83 -0.21 9.05
N THR A 116 12.28 0.32 7.91
CA THR A 116 13.45 -0.23 7.19
C THR A 116 14.76 -0.06 7.98
N ARG A 117 14.85 0.95 8.85
CA ARG A 117 16.05 1.24 9.66
C ARG A 117 15.91 0.83 11.12
N ALA A 118 14.84 0.11 11.47
CA ALA A 118 14.53 -0.32 12.84
C ALA A 118 14.54 0.82 13.88
N ARG A 119 14.06 2.01 13.48
CA ARG A 119 13.97 3.22 14.33
C ARG A 119 12.59 3.38 14.99
N ASN A 120 11.65 2.51 14.66
CA ASN A 120 10.34 2.47 15.29
C ASN A 120 10.43 1.84 16.69
N ALA A 121 10.77 2.64 17.70
CA ALA A 121 10.89 2.20 19.10
C ALA A 121 9.52 1.85 19.75
N GLY A 122 8.75 0.94 19.14
CA GLY A 122 7.40 0.56 19.56
C GLY A 122 6.31 1.58 19.22
N ASN A 123 6.68 2.79 18.78
CA ASN A 123 5.73 3.85 18.45
C ASN A 123 5.26 3.79 16.98
N TRP A 124 4.67 2.67 16.59
CA TRP A 124 3.96 2.55 15.31
C TRP A 124 2.45 2.68 15.50
N ARG A 125 1.66 2.66 14.43
CA ARG A 125 0.19 2.69 14.55
C ARG A 125 -0.33 1.28 14.84
N ASP A 126 -1.40 1.22 15.64
CA ASP A 126 -2.06 -0.04 16.00
C ASP A 126 -3.11 -0.48 14.98
N PHE A 127 -3.62 0.45 14.18
CA PHE A 127 -4.69 0.21 13.21
C PHE A 127 -4.51 1.02 11.92
N VAL A 128 -5.20 0.61 10.86
CA VAL A 128 -5.33 1.32 9.58
C VAL A 128 -6.79 1.64 9.29
N VAL A 129 -6.97 2.67 8.46
CA VAL A 129 -8.28 3.18 8.04
C VAL A 129 -8.39 3.08 6.52
N SER A 130 -9.59 2.76 6.03
CA SER A 130 -9.94 2.85 4.62
C SER A 130 -11.35 3.40 4.49
N GLU A 131 -11.60 4.16 3.42
CA GLU A 131 -12.87 4.83 3.17
C GLU A 131 -13.40 4.49 1.78
N LEU A 132 -14.72 4.47 1.65
CA LEU A 132 -15.42 4.24 0.41
C LEU A 132 -16.58 5.22 0.28
N ASP A 133 -16.53 6.08 -0.73
CA ASP A 133 -17.68 6.85 -1.19
C ASP A 133 -18.31 6.13 -2.40
N TYR A 134 -19.57 5.74 -2.27
CA TYR A 134 -20.33 5.08 -3.33
C TYR A 134 -21.49 5.94 -3.84
N ALA A 135 -21.49 7.25 -3.58
CA ALA A 135 -22.56 8.18 -3.99
C ALA A 135 -22.80 8.21 -5.51
N TYR A 136 -21.75 7.94 -6.29
CA TYR A 136 -21.80 7.90 -7.75
C TYR A 136 -22.10 6.50 -8.33
N ARG A 137 -22.22 5.47 -7.48
CA ARG A 137 -22.52 4.10 -7.90
C ARG A 137 -24.02 3.87 -8.06
N GLY A 138 -24.39 2.95 -8.95
CA GLY A 138 -25.80 2.53 -9.13
C GLY A 138 -26.43 1.95 -7.86
N ALA A 139 -25.61 1.36 -6.98
CA ALA A 139 -26.03 0.86 -5.68
C ALA A 139 -26.74 1.92 -4.83
N ARG A 140 -26.31 3.19 -4.88
CA ARG A 140 -27.01 4.30 -4.21
C ARG A 140 -28.47 4.37 -4.64
N VAL A 141 -28.72 4.38 -5.95
CA VAL A 141 -30.06 4.51 -6.52
C VAL A 141 -30.91 3.29 -6.16
N ALA A 142 -30.33 2.09 -6.27
CA ALA A 142 -31.01 0.84 -5.93
C ALA A 142 -31.43 0.78 -4.45
N LEU A 143 -30.63 1.35 -3.55
CA LEU A 143 -30.90 1.40 -2.11
C LEU A 143 -31.71 2.64 -1.69
N GLY A 144 -32.09 3.52 -2.61
CA GLY A 144 -32.83 4.75 -2.30
C GLY A 144 -32.08 5.73 -1.41
N ARG A 145 -30.74 5.72 -1.42
CA ARG A 145 -29.89 6.52 -0.53
C ARG A 145 -29.65 7.93 -1.06
N HIS A 146 -29.61 8.91 -0.17
CA HIS A 146 -29.15 10.25 -0.49
C HIS A 146 -27.62 10.25 -0.71
N PRO A 147 -27.05 11.04 -1.65
CA PRO A 147 -25.59 11.06 -1.88
C PRO A 147 -24.75 11.29 -0.61
N GLY A 148 -25.24 12.14 0.31
CA GLY A 148 -24.56 12.40 1.59
C GLY A 148 -24.55 11.22 2.58
N GLU A 149 -25.32 10.16 2.31
CA GLU A 149 -25.40 8.94 3.13
C GLU A 149 -24.57 7.78 2.54
N CYS A 150 -23.90 8.02 1.41
CA CYS A 150 -23.24 6.96 0.64
C CYS A 150 -21.75 6.86 0.96
N ARG A 151 -21.43 6.84 2.25
CA ARG A 151 -20.07 6.67 2.76
C ARG A 151 -20.02 5.43 3.64
N ALA A 152 -18.92 4.71 3.52
CA ALA A 152 -18.58 3.64 4.42
C ALA A 152 -17.10 3.76 4.80
N TRP A 153 -16.74 3.28 5.97
CA TRP A 153 -15.37 3.28 6.42
C TRP A 153 -15.03 2.02 7.18
N MET A 154 -13.75 1.71 7.20
CA MET A 154 -13.20 0.53 7.85
C MET A 154 -12.06 0.92 8.77
N VAL A 155 -12.02 0.31 9.94
CA VAL A 155 -10.87 0.30 10.84
C VAL A 155 -10.41 -1.15 11.00
N ARG A 156 -9.12 -1.41 10.78
CA ARG A 156 -8.50 -2.72 10.94
C ARG A 156 -7.29 -2.65 11.87
N ASP A 157 -7.29 -3.49 12.90
CA ASP A 157 -6.11 -3.79 13.71
C ASP A 157 -5.58 -5.21 13.38
N ALA A 158 -4.60 -5.69 14.13
CA ALA A 158 -3.97 -7.00 13.89
C ALA A 158 -4.92 -8.20 14.01
N ARG A 159 -6.08 -8.03 14.67
CA ARG A 159 -7.02 -9.09 15.00
C ARG A 159 -8.40 -8.88 14.38
N TRP A 160 -8.85 -7.63 14.28
CA TRP A 160 -10.23 -7.27 13.96
C TRP A 160 -10.31 -6.30 12.79
N LYS A 161 -11.45 -6.38 12.10
CA LYS A 161 -11.88 -5.42 11.09
C LYS A 161 -13.31 -5.01 11.38
N TYR A 162 -13.52 -3.73 11.60
CA TYR A 162 -14.84 -3.13 11.78
C TYR A 162 -15.19 -2.31 10.54
N VAL A 163 -16.42 -2.46 10.04
CA VAL A 163 -16.94 -1.76 8.87
C VAL A 163 -18.24 -1.06 9.27
N HIS A 164 -18.35 0.23 8.97
CA HIS A 164 -19.52 1.06 9.21
C HIS A 164 -20.07 1.64 7.91
#